data_AF-A0A7Y7NU98-F1
#
_entry.id   AF-A0A7Y7NU98-F1
#
_cell.length_a   1.000
_cell.length_b   1.000
_cell.length_c   1.000
_cell.angle_alpha   90.00
_cell.angle_beta   90.00
_cell.angle_gamma   90.00
#
_symmetry.space_group_name_H-M   'P 1'
#
loop_
_entity.id
_entity.type
_entity.pdbx_description
1 polymer ?
#
loop_
_entity_poly.entity_id
_entity_poly.type
_entity_poly.pdbx_seq_one_letter_code
_entity_poly.pdbx_strand_id
1 'polypeptide(L)'
;MRKFLSLLLLFFSISISAFATHNRAGEITYRCLGGLTYEATIVTYTYALSPADRCELELNWGDGTSSVLPRINGPSIPNCTHGGEIDPSNNEIKKNYYVGTHTYNSLYNYKLSFEDPNRNAGIINIPNSVNVPFYVESWIFMSPWFACNSSPKLTYPPIDNGCV
;
A
#
# COMPACT_ATOMS: atom_id res chain seq x y z
N MET A 1 -38.77 18.51 -27.53
CA MET A 1 -37.33 18.32 -27.83
C MET A 1 -36.42 18.86 -26.72
N ARG A 2 -36.54 20.13 -26.28
CA ARG A 2 -35.73 20.70 -25.17
C ARG A 2 -35.75 19.88 -23.86
N LYS A 3 -36.91 19.40 -23.41
CA LYS A 3 -37.04 18.57 -22.19
C LYS A 3 -36.33 17.21 -22.29
N PHE A 4 -36.25 16.65 -23.50
CA PHE A 4 -35.57 15.38 -23.76
C PHE A 4 -34.04 15.56 -23.72
N LEU A 5 -33.55 16.70 -24.22
CA LEU A 5 -32.14 17.08 -24.16
C LEU A 5 -31.67 17.31 -22.71
N SER A 6 -32.50 17.94 -21.89
CA SER A 6 -32.21 18.13 -20.45
C SER A 6 -32.16 16.80 -19.67
N LEU A 7 -33.03 15.84 -20.01
CA LEU A 7 -33.00 14.49 -19.41
C LEU A 7 -31.77 13.69 -19.83
N LEU A 8 -31.32 13.84 -21.08
CA LEU A 8 -30.11 13.20 -21.59
C LEU A 8 -28.83 13.74 -20.90
N LEU A 9 -28.77 15.05 -20.66
CA LEU A 9 -27.68 15.70 -19.93
C LEU A 9 -27.64 15.28 -18.46
N LEU A 10 -28.79 15.11 -17.81
CA LEU A 10 -28.89 14.63 -16.43
C LEU A 10 -28.40 13.18 -16.28
N PHE A 11 -28.60 12.34 -17.31
CA PHE A 11 -28.13 10.95 -17.33
C PHE A 11 -26.60 10.85 -17.50
N PHE A 12 -25.97 11.82 -18.17
CA PHE A 12 -24.51 11.88 -18.34
C PHE A 12 -23.76 12.41 -17.11
N SER A 13 -24.47 13.03 -16.17
CA SER A 13 -23.93 13.51 -14.88
C SER A 13 -23.94 12.45 -13.77
N ILE A 14 -24.35 11.21 -14.07
CA ILE A 14 -24.15 10.08 -13.15
C ILE A 14 -22.69 9.68 -13.25
N SER A 15 -21.87 10.25 -12.37
CA SER A 15 -20.48 9.85 -12.16
C SER A 15 -20.46 8.38 -11.75
N ILE A 16 -20.16 7.49 -12.69
CA ILE A 16 -19.89 6.09 -12.37
C ILE A 16 -18.56 6.09 -11.63
N SER A 17 -18.59 5.91 -10.30
CA SER A 17 -17.39 5.65 -9.52
C SER A 17 -16.76 4.37 -10.05
N ALA A 18 -15.68 4.51 -10.82
CA ALA A 18 -14.89 3.40 -11.29
C ALA A 18 -14.07 2.86 -10.12
N PHE A 19 -14.44 1.70 -9.60
CA PHE A 19 -13.64 0.98 -8.60
C PHE A 19 -12.53 0.22 -9.33
N ALA A 20 -11.35 0.83 -9.41
CA ALA A 20 -10.16 0.16 -9.93
C ALA A 20 -9.49 -0.63 -8.81
N THR A 21 -9.28 -1.92 -9.06
CA THR A 21 -8.60 -2.85 -8.15
C THR A 21 -7.14 -2.98 -8.56
N HIS A 22 -6.19 -2.99 -7.61
CA HIS A 22 -4.78 -2.96 -8.01
C HIS A 22 -3.79 -3.65 -7.07
N ASN A 23 -4.12 -3.90 -5.81
CA ASN A 23 -3.18 -4.51 -4.87
C ASN A 23 -3.03 -6.02 -5.13
N ARG A 24 -1.81 -6.47 -5.49
CA ARG A 24 -1.43 -7.89 -5.62
C ARG A 24 -0.82 -8.42 -4.33
N ALA A 25 0.13 -7.69 -3.76
CA ALA A 25 0.82 -8.07 -2.53
C ALA A 25 1.40 -6.83 -1.83
N GLY A 26 1.87 -7.01 -0.59
CA GLY A 26 2.54 -5.98 0.16
C GLY A 26 3.15 -6.48 1.45
N GLU A 27 4.09 -5.72 1.98
CA GLU A 27 4.84 -6.01 3.19
C GLU A 27 5.18 -4.72 3.93
N ILE A 28 5.39 -4.84 5.24
CA ILE A 28 5.97 -3.78 6.08
C ILE A 28 7.32 -4.30 6.57
N THR A 29 8.39 -3.60 6.20
CA THR A 29 9.71 -3.79 6.80
C THR A 29 10.08 -2.60 7.67
N TYR A 30 10.94 -2.79 8.65
CA TYR A 30 11.43 -1.70 9.49
C TYR A 30 12.92 -1.86 9.77
N ARG A 31 13.62 -0.74 9.88
CA ARG A 31 14.99 -0.68 10.39
C ARG A 31 15.05 0.21 11.61
N CYS A 32 15.77 -0.24 12.62
CA CYS A 32 16.02 0.58 13.79
C CYS A 32 17.13 1.61 13.49
N LEU A 33 16.88 2.88 13.79
CA LEU A 33 17.81 3.99 13.57
C LEU A 33 18.64 4.31 14.82
N GLY A 34 18.24 3.78 15.97
CA GLY A 34 18.85 4.01 17.28
C GLY A 34 17.81 4.39 18.32
N GLY A 35 18.03 3.98 19.57
CA GLY A 35 17.08 4.23 20.67
C GLY A 35 15.70 3.65 20.37
N LEU A 36 14.68 4.51 20.38
CA LEU A 36 13.29 4.18 20.08
C LEU A 36 12.84 4.67 18.70
N THR A 37 13.80 5.03 17.83
CA THR A 37 13.52 5.57 16.50
C THR A 37 13.66 4.50 15.43
N TYR A 38 12.64 4.36 14.60
CA TYR A 38 12.53 3.35 13.56
C TYR A 38 12.13 4.00 12.24
N GLU A 39 12.72 3.53 11.15
CA GLU A 39 12.22 3.78 9.81
C GLU A 39 11.41 2.57 9.35
N ALA A 40 10.16 2.79 8.96
CA ALA A 40 9.32 1.79 8.33
C ALA A 40 9.28 2.01 6.83
N THR A 41 9.20 0.90 6.09
CA THR A 41 8.99 0.87 4.65
C THR A 41 7.82 -0.03 4.34
N ILE A 42 6.75 0.54 3.78
CA ILE A 42 5.71 -0.21 3.11
C ILE A 42 6.19 -0.50 1.70
N VAL A 43 6.17 -1.77 1.30
CA VAL A 43 6.35 -2.17 -0.10
C VAL A 43 5.02 -2.68 -0.60
N THR A 44 4.52 -2.13 -1.71
CA THR A 44 3.36 -2.70 -2.41
C THR A 44 3.72 -3.15 -3.81
N TYR A 45 3.09 -4.23 -4.23
CA TYR A 45 3.15 -4.77 -5.58
C TYR A 45 1.75 -4.63 -6.17
N THR A 46 1.61 -3.76 -7.17
CA THR A 46 0.33 -3.43 -7.77
C THR A 46 0.26 -3.85 -9.24
N TYR A 47 -0.95 -4.01 -9.77
CA TYR A 47 -1.15 -4.28 -11.19
C TYR A 47 -0.86 -3.00 -12.00
N ALA A 48 0.23 -3.02 -12.77
CA ALA A 48 0.77 -1.86 -13.48
C ALA A 48 -0.19 -1.23 -14.48
N LEU A 49 -1.08 -2.04 -15.09
CA LEU A 49 -2.06 -1.58 -16.07
C LEU A 49 -3.35 -1.04 -15.42
N SER A 50 -3.46 -1.10 -14.10
CA SER A 50 -4.59 -0.53 -13.36
C SER A 50 -4.46 1.00 -13.30
N PRO A 51 -5.55 1.75 -13.50
CA PRO A 51 -5.54 3.20 -13.31
C PRO A 51 -5.53 3.61 -11.83
N ALA A 52 -5.73 2.69 -10.89
CA ALA A 52 -5.61 2.97 -9.46
C ALA A 52 -4.14 3.11 -9.06
N ASP A 53 -3.81 4.26 -8.46
CA ASP A 53 -2.48 4.57 -7.96
C ASP A 53 -2.55 5.42 -6.69
N ARG A 54 -1.57 5.26 -5.81
CA ARG A 54 -1.44 6.03 -4.57
C ARG A 54 -0.07 6.69 -4.55
N CYS A 55 -0.05 8.02 -4.36
CA CYS A 55 1.21 8.72 -4.13
C CYS A 55 1.74 8.52 -2.71
N GLU A 56 0.87 8.10 -1.78
CA GLU A 56 1.15 7.97 -0.36
C GLU A 56 0.22 6.93 0.30
N LEU A 57 0.66 6.36 1.42
CA LEU A 57 -0.11 5.42 2.23
C LEU A 57 -0.03 5.79 3.71
N GLU A 58 -1.13 5.65 4.43
CA GLU A 58 -1.15 5.83 5.88
C GLU A 58 -0.62 4.56 6.57
N LEU A 59 0.38 4.73 7.44
CA LEU A 59 0.88 3.70 8.34
C LEU A 59 0.42 4.01 9.76
N ASN A 60 -0.22 3.03 10.41
CA ASN A 60 -0.47 3.05 11.85
C ASN A 60 0.77 2.50 12.56
N TRP A 61 1.28 3.25 13.55
CA TRP A 61 2.51 2.88 14.27
C TRP A 61 2.30 1.91 15.43
N GLY A 62 1.04 1.66 15.80
CA GLY A 62 0.67 0.72 16.86
C GLY A 62 0.69 1.31 18.27
N ASP A 63 0.96 2.62 18.41
CA ASP A 63 0.94 3.37 19.68
C ASP A 63 -0.22 4.39 19.77
N GLY A 64 -1.19 4.26 18.86
CA GLY A 64 -2.31 5.19 18.71
C GLY A 64 -2.03 6.35 17.76
N THR A 65 -0.83 6.44 17.19
CA THR A 65 -0.49 7.43 16.15
C THR A 65 -0.38 6.79 14.76
N SER A 66 -0.51 7.63 13.74
CA SER A 66 -0.32 7.26 12.33
C SER A 66 0.50 8.31 11.58
N SER A 67 1.00 7.96 10.40
CA SER A 67 1.68 8.88 9.50
C SER A 67 1.39 8.54 8.05
N VAL A 68 1.22 9.59 7.23
CA VAL A 68 1.08 9.45 5.78
C VAL A 68 2.48 9.40 5.16
N LEU A 69 2.82 8.26 4.57
CA LEU A 69 4.14 7.97 4.02
C LEU A 69 4.14 8.20 2.51
N PRO A 70 5.02 9.08 1.98
CA PRO A 70 5.09 9.33 0.54
C PRO A 70 5.78 8.19 -0.19
N ARG A 71 5.40 7.97 -1.44
CA ARG A 71 6.13 7.11 -2.37
C ARG A 71 7.47 7.74 -2.74
N ILE A 72 8.53 6.95 -2.74
CA ILE A 72 9.92 7.44 -2.92
C ILE A 72 10.66 6.87 -4.14
N ASN A 73 10.01 6.08 -5.00
CA ASN A 73 10.68 5.37 -6.10
C ASN A 73 10.02 5.53 -7.47
N GLY A 74 10.81 5.39 -8.53
CA GLY A 74 10.37 5.57 -9.91
C GLY A 74 10.31 7.03 -10.36
N PRO A 75 10.01 7.28 -11.65
CA PRO A 75 9.98 8.63 -12.22
C PRO A 75 8.81 9.44 -11.67
N SER A 76 8.91 10.78 -11.74
CA SER A 76 7.75 11.65 -11.46
C SER A 76 6.65 11.47 -12.50
N ILE A 77 5.40 11.50 -12.03
CA ILE A 77 4.20 11.38 -12.86
C ILE A 77 3.24 12.53 -12.54
N PRO A 78 2.25 12.81 -13.41
CA PRO A 78 1.21 13.78 -13.07
C PRO A 78 0.58 13.43 -11.71
N ASN A 79 0.59 14.39 -10.78
CA ASN A 79 0.06 14.31 -9.42
C ASN A 79 0.89 13.55 -8.37
N CYS A 80 2.00 12.89 -8.73
CA CYS A 80 2.92 12.31 -7.74
C CYS A 80 4.39 12.65 -8.04
N THR A 81 5.15 12.97 -6.99
CA THR A 81 6.61 13.14 -7.08
C THR A 81 7.31 11.90 -7.63
N HIS A 82 6.76 10.72 -7.33
CA HIS A 82 7.26 9.43 -7.77
C HIS A 82 6.10 8.56 -8.25
N GLY A 83 6.31 7.75 -9.29
CA GLY A 83 5.31 6.94 -10.00
C GLY A 83 5.35 5.44 -9.69
N GLY A 84 6.34 4.98 -8.93
CA GLY A 84 6.65 3.56 -8.77
C GLY A 84 7.49 3.02 -9.92
N GLU A 85 8.00 1.80 -9.77
CA GLU A 85 8.87 1.13 -10.74
C GLU A 85 8.19 -0.10 -11.30
N ILE A 86 8.19 -0.24 -12.62
CA ILE A 86 7.71 -1.46 -13.27
C ILE A 86 8.77 -2.56 -13.08
N ASP A 87 8.33 -3.74 -12.67
CA ASP A 87 9.22 -4.89 -12.51
C ASP A 87 9.80 -5.29 -13.88
N PRO A 88 11.14 -5.34 -14.03
CA PRO A 88 11.77 -5.67 -15.30
C PRO A 88 11.53 -7.11 -15.75
N SER A 89 11.18 -8.01 -14.83
CA SER A 89 10.84 -9.40 -15.12
C SER A 89 9.37 -9.59 -15.49
N ASN A 90 8.49 -8.66 -15.10
CA ASN A 90 7.06 -8.72 -15.38
C ASN A 90 6.44 -7.31 -15.46
N ASN A 91 6.10 -6.88 -16.67
CA ASN A 91 5.54 -5.56 -16.95
C ASN A 91 4.14 -5.31 -16.36
N GLU A 92 3.47 -6.35 -15.86
CA GLU A 92 2.19 -6.22 -15.16
C GLU A 92 2.34 -5.82 -13.70
N ILE A 93 3.56 -5.76 -13.18
CA ILE A 93 3.83 -5.53 -11.77
C ILE A 93 4.50 -4.18 -11.61
N LYS A 94 3.92 -3.36 -10.73
CA LYS A 94 4.50 -2.09 -10.31
C LYS A 94 4.86 -2.18 -8.82
N LYS A 95 6.13 -1.94 -8.51
CA LYS A 95 6.67 -1.93 -7.15
C LYS A 95 6.70 -0.49 -6.63
N ASN A 96 6.17 -0.29 -5.43
CA ASN A 96 6.13 1.01 -4.76
C ASN A 96 6.76 0.90 -3.37
N TYR A 97 7.58 1.88 -3.01
CA TYR A 97 8.17 2.03 -1.68
C TYR A 97 7.63 3.30 -1.03
N TYR A 98 7.04 3.16 0.16
CA TYR A 98 6.60 4.27 0.99
C TYR A 98 7.37 4.23 2.29
N VAL A 99 8.05 5.33 2.63
CA VAL A 99 9.03 5.34 3.74
C VAL A 99 8.72 6.45 4.72
N GLY A 100 8.82 6.13 6.01
CA GLY A 100 8.63 7.08 7.10
C GLY A 100 9.45 6.72 8.32
N THR A 101 9.68 7.70 9.18
CA THR A 101 10.37 7.51 10.45
C THR A 101 9.44 7.86 11.61
N HIS A 102 9.52 7.08 12.68
CA HIS A 102 8.77 7.29 13.92
C HIS A 102 9.65 7.08 15.13
N THR A 103 9.38 7.83 16.20
CA THR A 103 10.06 7.66 17.48
C THR A 103 9.02 7.31 18.54
N TYR A 104 9.17 6.13 19.14
CA TYR A 104 8.29 5.66 20.19
C TYR A 104 8.63 6.29 21.54
N ASN A 105 7.62 6.48 22.38
CA ASN A 105 7.77 7.08 23.70
C ASN A 105 8.13 6.07 24.81
N SER A 106 8.05 4.77 24.53
CA SER A 106 8.34 3.73 25.51
C SER A 106 8.84 2.44 24.84
N LEU A 107 9.40 1.55 25.66
CA LEU A 107 9.75 0.20 25.25
C LEU A 107 8.51 -0.69 25.35
N TYR A 108 7.94 -1.06 24.21
CA TYR A 108 6.81 -1.97 24.13
C TYR A 108 6.80 -2.72 22.79
N ASN A 109 5.86 -3.65 22.61
CA ASN A 109 5.64 -4.31 21.33
C ASN A 109 4.61 -3.53 20.52
N TYR A 110 5.02 -3.04 19.35
CA TYR A 110 4.17 -2.21 18.50
C TYR A 110 3.76 -2.96 17.25
N LYS A 111 2.46 -2.90 16.93
CA LYS A 111 1.90 -3.49 15.73
C LYS A 111 1.73 -2.42 14.66
N LEU A 112 2.62 -2.45 13.68
CA LEU A 112 2.52 -1.60 12.50
C LEU A 112 1.47 -2.19 11.59
N SER A 113 0.61 -1.34 11.02
CA SER A 113 -0.36 -1.79 10.03
C SER A 113 -0.71 -0.71 9.01
N PHE A 114 -0.98 -1.14 7.79
CA PHE A 114 -1.62 -0.30 6.78
C PHE A 114 -2.78 -1.05 6.13
N GLU A 115 -3.73 -0.28 5.61
CA GLU A 115 -4.86 -0.79 4.87
C GLU A 115 -5.02 0.00 3.57
N ASP A 116 -5.30 -0.69 2.47
CA ASP A 116 -5.71 -0.05 1.22
C ASP A 116 -6.98 -0.73 0.67
N PRO A 117 -8.07 0.01 0.48
CA PRO A 117 -9.30 -0.54 -0.10
C PRO A 117 -9.07 -1.03 -1.54
N ASN A 118 -10.02 -1.82 -2.05
CA ASN A 118 -10.06 -2.27 -3.45
C ASN A 118 -8.92 -3.23 -3.85
N ARG A 119 -8.91 -4.41 -3.23
CA ARG A 119 -8.10 -5.57 -3.66
C ARG A 119 -8.53 -6.03 -5.06
N ASN A 120 -7.65 -6.72 -5.80
CA ASN A 120 -7.94 -7.28 -7.13
C ASN A 120 -9.30 -8.01 -7.21
N ALA A 121 -10.10 -7.67 -8.21
CA ALA A 121 -11.36 -8.35 -8.49
C ALA A 121 -11.12 -9.80 -8.95
N GLY A 122 -12.09 -10.68 -8.70
CA GLY A 122 -12.06 -12.07 -9.22
C GLY A 122 -11.13 -13.02 -8.46
N ILE A 123 -10.72 -12.69 -7.24
CA ILE A 123 -10.00 -13.64 -6.38
C ILE A 123 -10.97 -14.73 -5.95
N ILE A 124 -10.81 -15.93 -6.52
CA ILE A 124 -11.76 -17.06 -6.42
C ILE A 124 -12.10 -17.43 -4.97
N ASN A 125 -11.13 -17.38 -4.06
CA ASN A 125 -11.30 -17.73 -2.64
C ASN A 125 -11.73 -16.56 -1.74
N ILE A 126 -11.98 -15.36 -2.28
CA ILE A 126 -12.46 -14.19 -1.53
C ILE A 126 -13.76 -13.70 -2.20
N PRO A 127 -14.94 -14.04 -1.67
CA PRO A 127 -16.21 -13.55 -2.20
C PRO A 127 -16.25 -12.02 -2.22
N ASN A 128 -16.65 -11.43 -3.35
CA ASN A 128 -16.65 -9.97 -3.56
C ASN A 128 -15.30 -9.30 -3.24
N SER A 129 -14.18 -9.90 -3.69
CA SER A 129 -12.81 -9.48 -3.34
C SER A 129 -12.52 -7.98 -3.50
N VAL A 130 -13.18 -7.30 -4.43
CA VAL A 130 -13.11 -5.83 -4.60
C VAL A 130 -13.50 -5.04 -3.35
N ASN A 131 -14.46 -5.53 -2.57
CA ASN A 131 -14.95 -4.86 -1.36
C ASN A 131 -14.20 -5.28 -0.10
N VAL A 132 -13.21 -6.17 -0.22
CA VAL A 132 -12.41 -6.63 0.91
C VAL A 132 -11.09 -5.87 0.92
N PRO A 133 -10.78 -5.11 1.98
CA PRO A 133 -9.56 -4.32 2.03
C PRO A 133 -8.30 -5.19 2.04
N PHE A 134 -7.22 -4.62 1.52
CA PHE A 134 -5.89 -5.19 1.63
C PHE A 134 -5.25 -4.68 2.92
N TYR A 135 -5.02 -5.57 3.88
CA TYR A 135 -4.47 -5.25 5.20
C TYR A 135 -3.17 -6.02 5.41
N VAL A 136 -2.13 -5.34 5.89
CA VAL A 136 -0.83 -5.91 6.24
C VAL A 136 -0.44 -5.42 7.61
N GLU A 137 0.13 -6.31 8.43
CA GLU A 137 0.69 -5.95 9.73
C GLU A 137 2.08 -6.56 9.96
N SER A 138 2.86 -5.90 10.80
CA SER A 138 4.18 -6.36 11.25
C SER A 138 4.40 -5.93 12.69
N TRP A 139 5.17 -6.71 13.45
CA TRP A 139 5.43 -6.44 14.86
C TRP A 139 6.87 -5.98 15.06
N ILE A 140 7.02 -4.87 15.78
CA ILE A 140 8.30 -4.47 16.39
C ILE A 140 8.29 -5.00 17.82
N PHE A 141 9.28 -5.83 18.14
CA PHE A 141 9.52 -6.32 19.50
C PHE A 141 10.66 -5.53 20.13
N MET A 142 10.35 -4.72 21.16
CA MET A 142 11.34 -3.93 21.88
C MET A 142 11.54 -4.50 23.28
N SER A 143 12.80 -4.60 23.70
CA SER A 143 13.15 -5.09 25.04
C SER A 143 14.45 -4.44 25.49
N PRO A 144 14.62 -4.15 26.80
CA PRO A 144 15.92 -3.75 27.35
C PRO A 144 17.04 -4.78 27.12
N TRP A 145 16.67 -6.05 26.88
CA TRP A 145 17.61 -7.17 26.77
C TRP A 145 18.16 -7.41 25.37
N PHE A 146 17.52 -6.83 24.35
CA PHE A 146 17.99 -6.93 22.96
C PHE A 146 18.21 -5.54 22.39
N ALA A 147 19.30 -5.38 21.63
CA ALA A 147 19.57 -4.13 20.95
C ALA A 147 18.48 -3.84 19.90
N CYS A 148 18.30 -2.54 19.61
CA CYS A 148 17.70 -1.96 18.41
C CYS A 148 17.72 -2.94 17.20
N ASN A 149 16.58 -3.60 16.93
CA ASN A 149 16.46 -4.68 15.93
C ASN A 149 15.70 -4.22 14.68
N SER A 150 15.98 -4.84 13.54
CA SER A 150 15.31 -4.58 12.25
C SER A 150 14.54 -5.81 11.78
N SER A 151 13.50 -5.61 10.98
CA SER A 151 12.73 -6.73 10.42
C SER A 151 13.58 -7.56 9.47
N PRO A 152 13.27 -8.85 9.29
CA PRO A 152 13.79 -9.59 8.14
C PRO A 152 13.35 -8.92 6.83
N LYS A 153 14.10 -9.17 5.77
CA LYS A 153 13.76 -8.76 4.41
C LYS A 153 13.57 -10.01 3.57
N LEU A 154 12.48 -10.07 2.81
CA LEU A 154 12.27 -11.15 1.86
C LEU A 154 13.32 -11.04 0.74
N THR A 155 13.97 -12.16 0.43
CA THR A 155 14.94 -12.25 -0.67
C THR A 155 14.27 -12.36 -2.03
N TYR A 156 13.02 -12.84 -2.05
CA TYR A 156 12.16 -12.90 -3.22
C TYR A 156 10.91 -12.08 -2.96
N PRO A 157 10.43 -11.30 -3.95
CA PRO A 157 9.20 -10.57 -3.78
C PRO A 157 8.02 -11.56 -3.59
N PRO A 158 7.03 -11.23 -2.73
CA PRO A 158 5.85 -12.07 -2.47
C PRO A 158 4.84 -11.99 -3.64
N ILE A 159 5.32 -12.22 -4.86
CA ILE A 159 4.54 -12.29 -6.08
C ILE A 159 4.49 -13.75 -6.46
N ASP A 160 3.35 -14.38 -6.20
CA ASP A 160 3.14 -15.77 -6.57
C ASP A 160 2.38 -15.86 -7.90
N ASN A 161 2.96 -16.57 -8.86
CA ASN A 161 2.28 -16.94 -10.11
C ASN A 161 2.00 -18.43 -10.02
N GLY A 162 0.85 -18.78 -9.45
CA GLY A 162 0.40 -20.17 -9.43
C GLY A 162 0.24 -20.69 -10.86
N CYS A 163 1.12 -21.58 -11.30
CA CYS A 163 0.92 -22.38 -12.50
C CYS A 163 -0.06 -23.51 -12.16
N VAL A 164 -1.05 -23.72 -13.03
CA VAL A 164 -1.97 -24.88 -12.98
C VAL A 164 -1.63 -25.81 -14.12
#